data_AF-A0A8B6X158-F1
#
_entry.id   AF-A0A8B6X158-F1
#
_cell.length_a   1.000
_cell.length_b   1.000
_cell.length_c   1.000
_cell.angle_alpha   90.00
_cell.angle_beta   90.00
_cell.angle_gamma   90.00
#
_symmetry.space_group_name_H-M   'P 1'
#
loop_
_entity.id
_entity.type
_entity.pdbx_description
1 polymer ?
#
loop_
_entity_poly.entity_id
_entity_poly.type
_entity_poly.pdbx_seq_one_letter_code
_entity_poly.pdbx_strand_id
1 'polypeptide(L)'
;MPQTFSLRSVALAAALGLTALPVAFADDGAPARAVIQAGTTAQSDAIRAVLTSLNSLFTTSVPAAGNAALLDLFASDFLDGGDDRASVLTTDGLLSTDNIGITFSLTKIISVASDGKSLLAKLSIAWPGNASPVEAPEMQFVLGTDGKWRFWGDRRLGYVEPHSINQRQRATASSAWNYSRWMEFSIDSSTADTVKYVRFSGPGLPAARSFSRLGSVQGIVYGRTADGDFRLVDTSLASLDTSWIPDCATPYYGLNCVDLTTMKSSSRYNVVFYNASYRRIGEVTTMGIPSVPYANDVVATKNTSWFATPKTFRPALRGSIVNGSTVSLTWTLPTSYTMTMENAGVYLRNSATTMNVYKGSWDGALAPRGSSASFGQWTGSVNPTSGNVWLSVKASAGHRFVTSQDWPY
;
A
#
# COMPACT_ATOMS: atom_id res chain seq x y z
N MET A 1 5.53 23.22 -25.42
CA MET A 1 6.28 23.34 -24.15
C MET A 1 5.74 22.26 -23.21
N PRO A 2 6.58 21.47 -22.54
CA PRO A 2 6.16 20.19 -21.99
C PRO A 2 5.23 20.33 -20.76
N GLN A 3 4.02 19.80 -20.88
CA GLN A 3 3.14 19.51 -19.76
C GLN A 3 3.22 17.99 -19.50
N THR A 4 4.06 17.58 -18.56
CA THR A 4 4.20 16.18 -18.14
C THR A 4 3.18 15.83 -17.07
N PHE A 5 1.99 15.40 -17.51
CA PHE A 5 0.96 14.79 -16.66
C PHE A 5 0.38 13.56 -17.36
N SER A 6 0.80 12.37 -16.92
CA SER A 6 0.12 11.10 -17.17
C SER A 6 -0.33 10.55 -15.82
N LEU A 7 -1.62 10.30 -15.65
CA LEU A 7 -2.22 9.94 -14.36
C LEU A 7 -2.21 8.42 -14.07
N ARG A 8 -1.32 7.67 -14.74
CA ARG A 8 -1.14 6.22 -14.53
C ARG A 8 0.26 5.80 -14.09
N SER A 9 1.24 6.70 -14.10
CA SER A 9 2.67 6.46 -13.80
C SER A 9 2.99 6.17 -12.31
N VAL A 10 2.08 5.54 -11.57
CA VAL A 10 2.25 5.04 -10.20
C VAL A 10 1.94 3.53 -10.10
N ALA A 11 1.26 2.96 -11.11
CA ALA A 11 0.70 1.61 -11.09
C ALA A 11 1.69 0.45 -11.38
N LEU A 12 3.01 0.69 -11.32
CA LEU A 12 4.02 -0.36 -11.55
C LEU A 12 5.01 -0.54 -10.38
N ALA A 13 5.16 0.49 -9.54
CA ALA A 13 5.94 0.42 -8.30
C ALA A 13 5.35 -0.55 -7.26
N ALA A 14 4.03 -0.66 -7.31
CA ALA A 14 3.18 -1.12 -6.22
C ALA A 14 3.07 -2.65 -6.14
N ALA A 15 2.81 -3.31 -7.27
CA ALA A 15 2.02 -4.54 -7.34
C ALA A 15 2.56 -5.82 -6.64
N LEU A 16 3.76 -5.84 -6.05
CA LEU A 16 4.65 -7.01 -6.17
C LEU A 16 5.25 -7.58 -4.85
N GLY A 17 4.81 -8.78 -4.37
CA GLY A 17 5.52 -9.62 -3.38
C GLY A 17 4.79 -10.88 -2.82
N LEU A 18 5.43 -12.09 -2.87
CA LEU A 18 4.81 -13.43 -2.57
C LEU A 18 5.62 -14.50 -1.78
N THR A 19 5.04 -15.73 -1.67
CA THR A 19 5.06 -16.84 -0.66
C THR A 19 6.35 -17.73 -0.47
N ALA A 20 6.39 -18.85 0.30
CA ALA A 20 5.62 -20.14 0.19
C ALA A 20 5.60 -21.11 1.43
N LEU A 21 4.87 -22.23 1.27
CA LEU A 21 4.59 -23.36 2.19
C LEU A 21 5.09 -24.69 1.53
N PRO A 22 4.45 -25.90 1.53
CA PRO A 22 3.45 -26.65 2.38
C PRO A 22 3.94 -28.11 2.71
N VAL A 23 3.22 -29.20 3.07
CA VAL A 23 1.81 -29.57 3.42
C VAL A 23 1.85 -30.73 4.47
N ALA A 24 0.87 -30.85 5.39
CA ALA A 24 0.34 -32.12 5.98
C ALA A 24 -0.98 -31.82 6.76
N PHE A 25 -1.81 -32.82 7.09
CA PHE A 25 -3.18 -32.61 7.58
C PHE A 25 -3.40 -32.84 9.09
N ALA A 26 -4.35 -32.07 9.64
CA ALA A 26 -5.14 -32.33 10.85
C ALA A 26 -4.44 -32.24 12.23
N ASP A 27 -3.63 -31.20 12.43
CA ASP A 27 -3.54 -30.51 13.72
C ASP A 27 -3.23 -29.01 13.47
N ASP A 28 -3.64 -28.10 14.36
CA ASP A 28 -3.50 -26.63 14.19
C ASP A 28 -2.08 -26.12 14.55
N GLY A 29 -1.07 -26.95 14.26
CA GLY A 29 0.35 -26.62 14.43
C GLY A 29 0.85 -25.63 13.38
N ALA A 30 1.60 -24.62 13.81
CA ALA A 30 2.20 -23.64 12.90
C ALA A 30 3.08 -24.33 11.84
N PRO A 31 2.97 -23.95 10.55
CA PRO A 31 3.64 -24.66 9.47
C PRO A 31 5.16 -24.63 9.63
N ALA A 32 5.79 -25.80 9.45
CA ALA A 32 7.24 -25.91 9.38
C ALA A 32 7.80 -24.95 8.32
N ARG A 33 8.91 -24.28 8.64
CA ARG A 33 9.54 -23.31 7.72
C ARG A 33 9.90 -23.99 6.41
N ALA A 34 9.26 -23.56 5.31
CA ALA A 34 9.77 -23.83 3.97
C ALA A 34 11.23 -23.34 3.90
N VAL A 35 12.14 -24.19 3.42
CA VAL A 35 13.56 -23.85 3.32
C VAL A 35 13.72 -22.87 2.17
N ILE A 36 13.83 -21.57 2.49
CA ILE A 36 14.12 -20.52 1.53
C ILE A 36 15.54 -20.76 0.98
N GLN A 37 15.59 -21.32 -0.24
CA GLN A 37 16.84 -21.46 -0.96
C GLN A 37 17.23 -20.13 -1.61
N ALA A 38 18.52 -19.81 -1.60
CA ALA A 38 19.07 -18.71 -2.38
C ALA A 38 19.06 -19.08 -3.86
N GLY A 39 18.80 -18.10 -4.73
CA GLY A 39 18.81 -18.32 -6.18
C GLY A 39 20.20 -18.68 -6.71
N THR A 40 20.25 -19.65 -7.62
CA THR A 40 21.47 -20.04 -8.31
C THR A 40 21.90 -18.99 -9.36
N THR A 41 23.16 -19.06 -9.80
CA THR A 41 23.65 -18.25 -10.92
C THR A 41 22.82 -18.50 -12.19
N ALA A 42 22.56 -19.76 -12.53
CA ALA A 42 21.77 -20.14 -13.71
C ALA A 42 20.34 -19.59 -13.68
N GLN A 43 19.66 -19.61 -12.52
CA GLN A 43 18.36 -18.95 -12.37
C GLN A 43 18.49 -17.43 -12.50
N SER A 44 19.51 -16.82 -11.91
CA SER A 44 19.74 -15.38 -11.99
C SER A 44 19.96 -14.92 -13.44
N ASP A 45 20.70 -15.70 -14.23
CA ASP A 45 20.97 -15.40 -15.64
C ASP A 45 19.76 -15.67 -16.54
N ALA A 46 18.97 -16.72 -16.26
CA ALA A 46 17.71 -16.95 -16.95
C ALA A 46 16.69 -15.82 -16.71
N ILE A 47 16.57 -15.32 -15.47
CA ILE A 47 15.72 -14.15 -15.18
C ILE A 47 16.28 -12.88 -15.84
N ARG A 48 17.61 -12.66 -15.84
CA ARG A 48 18.22 -11.55 -16.60
C ARG A 48 17.84 -11.62 -18.08
N ALA A 49 17.87 -12.80 -18.70
CA ALA A 49 17.47 -12.97 -20.10
C ALA A 49 16.00 -12.57 -20.34
N VAL A 50 15.06 -13.00 -19.47
CA VAL A 50 13.64 -12.60 -19.53
C VAL A 50 13.49 -11.08 -19.45
N LEU A 51 14.23 -10.41 -18.55
CA LEU A 51 14.21 -8.95 -18.41
C LEU A 51 14.85 -8.26 -19.63
N THR A 52 15.95 -8.78 -20.17
CA THR A 52 16.57 -8.27 -21.40
C THR A 52 15.61 -8.36 -22.59
N SER A 53 14.88 -9.48 -22.74
CA SER A 53 13.84 -9.62 -23.76
C SER A 53 12.72 -8.60 -23.56
N LEU A 54 12.22 -8.41 -22.34
CA LEU A 54 11.19 -7.40 -22.04
C LEU A 54 11.69 -5.99 -22.40
N ASN A 55 12.86 -5.58 -21.91
CA ASN A 55 13.45 -4.28 -22.19
C ASN A 55 13.61 -4.05 -23.70
N SER A 56 14.05 -5.08 -24.45
CA SER A 56 14.27 -4.97 -25.89
C SER A 56 12.99 -4.63 -26.66
N LEU A 57 11.84 -5.18 -26.23
CA LEU A 57 10.54 -4.94 -26.84
C LEU A 57 10.04 -3.49 -26.65
N PHE A 58 10.45 -2.81 -25.57
CA PHE A 58 10.02 -1.44 -25.25
C PHE A 58 11.04 -0.36 -25.63
N THR A 59 12.19 -0.71 -26.23
CA THR A 59 13.33 0.20 -26.45
C THR A 59 12.97 1.50 -27.17
N THR A 60 12.12 1.44 -28.21
CA THR A 60 11.83 2.57 -29.11
C THR A 60 10.35 2.74 -29.45
N SER A 61 9.50 1.80 -29.08
CA SER A 61 8.05 1.84 -29.29
C SER A 61 7.33 0.92 -28.30
N VAL A 62 6.00 1.02 -28.25
CA VAL A 62 5.15 0.06 -27.53
C VAL A 62 4.87 -1.15 -28.45
N PRO A 63 5.03 -2.40 -27.97
CA PRO A 63 4.59 -3.58 -28.72
C PRO A 63 3.07 -3.63 -28.92
N ALA A 64 2.60 -4.15 -30.05
CA ALA A 64 1.20 -4.50 -30.20
C ALA A 64 0.77 -5.53 -29.13
N ALA A 65 -0.44 -5.40 -28.57
CA ALA A 65 -0.92 -6.27 -27.49
C ALA A 65 -0.91 -7.77 -27.83
N GLY A 66 -1.12 -8.11 -29.10
CA GLY A 66 -1.02 -9.49 -29.63
C GLY A 66 0.40 -9.96 -29.98
N ASN A 67 1.46 -9.23 -29.59
CA ASN A 67 2.84 -9.60 -29.91
C ASN A 67 3.22 -10.94 -29.23
N ALA A 68 3.45 -11.97 -30.03
CA ALA A 68 3.74 -13.32 -29.54
C ALA A 68 5.02 -13.40 -28.67
N ALA A 69 6.04 -12.59 -28.96
CA ALA A 69 7.26 -12.55 -28.15
C ALA A 69 7.03 -11.87 -26.79
N LEU A 70 6.16 -10.84 -26.73
CA LEU A 70 5.73 -10.26 -25.45
C LEU A 70 4.90 -11.28 -24.65
N LEU A 71 3.91 -11.91 -25.29
CA LEU A 71 3.01 -12.87 -24.64
C LEU A 71 3.73 -14.13 -24.12
N ASP A 72 4.83 -14.56 -24.76
CA ASP A 72 5.65 -15.69 -24.32
C ASP A 72 6.49 -15.39 -23.06
N LEU A 73 6.72 -14.11 -22.71
CA LEU A 73 7.39 -13.74 -21.46
C LEU A 73 6.50 -13.90 -20.22
N PHE A 74 5.18 -14.00 -20.39
CA PHE A 74 4.18 -14.07 -19.32
C PHE A 74 3.50 -15.44 -19.32
N ALA A 75 3.37 -16.05 -18.13
CA ALA A 75 2.66 -17.32 -17.96
C ALA A 75 1.21 -17.22 -18.46
N SER A 76 0.66 -18.33 -18.97
CA SER A 76 -0.73 -18.37 -19.46
C SER A 76 -1.76 -18.15 -18.37
N ASP A 77 -1.40 -18.45 -17.12
CA ASP A 77 -2.21 -18.26 -15.91
C ASP A 77 -1.76 -17.06 -15.07
N PHE A 78 -0.92 -16.17 -15.61
CA PHE A 78 -0.37 -14.99 -14.92
C PHE A 78 -1.45 -14.17 -14.19
N LEU A 79 -1.13 -13.73 -12.98
CA LEU A 79 -1.99 -12.89 -12.13
C LEU A 79 -1.10 -11.96 -11.30
N ASP A 80 -1.38 -10.66 -11.28
CA ASP A 80 -0.57 -9.62 -10.63
C ASP A 80 -1.48 -8.67 -9.84
N GLY A 81 -1.50 -8.77 -8.51
CA GLY A 81 -2.43 -8.02 -7.65
C GLY A 81 -3.91 -8.36 -7.87
N GLY A 82 -4.22 -9.42 -8.60
CA GLY A 82 -5.58 -9.77 -9.03
C GLY A 82 -5.89 -9.41 -10.48
N ASP A 83 -5.07 -8.59 -11.14
CA ASP A 83 -5.15 -8.34 -12.58
C ASP A 83 -4.57 -9.52 -13.38
N ASP A 84 -5.24 -9.91 -14.45
CA ASP A 84 -4.76 -10.97 -15.33
C ASP A 84 -3.80 -10.43 -16.43
N ARG A 85 -3.31 -11.34 -17.27
CA ARG A 85 -2.39 -10.99 -18.37
C ARG A 85 -3.01 -10.04 -19.41
N ALA A 86 -4.33 -10.03 -19.58
CA ALA A 86 -5.01 -9.09 -20.47
C ALA A 86 -5.14 -7.70 -19.81
N SER A 87 -5.50 -7.62 -18.53
CA SER A 87 -5.52 -6.36 -17.76
C SER A 87 -4.16 -5.63 -17.79
N VAL A 88 -3.08 -6.35 -17.46
CA VAL A 88 -1.72 -5.75 -17.40
C VAL A 88 -1.21 -5.33 -18.78
N LEU A 89 -1.57 -6.06 -19.84
CA LEU A 89 -1.19 -5.75 -21.23
C LEU A 89 -2.19 -4.82 -21.94
N THR A 90 -2.60 -3.76 -21.25
CA THR A 90 -3.41 -2.64 -21.79
C THR A 90 -2.57 -1.38 -22.02
N THR A 91 -3.07 -0.44 -22.83
CA THR A 91 -2.50 0.91 -22.99
C THR A 91 -2.49 1.73 -21.70
N ASP A 92 -3.30 1.30 -20.73
CA ASP A 92 -3.41 1.87 -19.39
C ASP A 92 -2.45 1.20 -18.39
N GLY A 93 -1.82 0.08 -18.76
CA GLY A 93 -0.83 -0.64 -17.99
C GLY A 93 0.52 -0.69 -18.70
N LEU A 94 1.04 -1.90 -18.96
CA LEU A 94 2.37 -2.09 -19.53
C LEU A 94 2.48 -1.61 -20.98
N LEU A 95 1.39 -1.42 -21.72
CA LEU A 95 1.40 -0.86 -23.08
C LEU A 95 1.17 0.67 -23.12
N SER A 96 1.34 1.39 -22.01
CA SER A 96 1.41 2.86 -22.06
C SER A 96 2.61 3.33 -22.88
N THR A 97 2.43 4.40 -23.65
CA THR A 97 3.54 5.11 -24.34
C THR A 97 4.55 5.71 -23.38
N ASP A 98 4.21 5.90 -22.11
CA ASP A 98 5.13 6.34 -21.06
C ASP A 98 6.23 5.30 -20.78
N ASN A 99 6.00 4.04 -21.15
CA ASN A 99 6.92 2.91 -20.93
C ASN A 99 7.98 2.78 -22.04
N ILE A 100 7.98 3.63 -23.07
CA ILE A 100 8.97 3.55 -24.17
C ILE A 100 10.37 3.91 -23.63
N GLY A 101 11.25 2.92 -23.56
CA GLY A 101 12.58 3.01 -22.95
C GLY A 101 12.64 2.63 -21.46
N ILE A 102 11.56 2.06 -20.89
CA ILE A 102 11.58 1.51 -19.53
C ILE A 102 12.62 0.39 -19.41
N THR A 103 13.32 0.31 -18.27
CA THR A 103 14.36 -0.69 -18.03
C THR A 103 14.12 -1.43 -16.71
N PHE A 104 13.87 -2.73 -16.82
CA PHE A 104 13.81 -3.67 -15.70
C PHE A 104 15.17 -4.34 -15.51
N SER A 105 15.64 -4.44 -14.26
CA SER A 105 16.90 -5.09 -13.89
C SER A 105 16.73 -6.02 -12.68
N LEU A 106 17.40 -7.17 -12.69
CA LEU A 106 17.42 -8.10 -11.56
C LEU A 106 18.37 -7.59 -10.47
N THR A 107 17.85 -7.23 -9.30
CA THR A 107 18.67 -6.89 -8.13
C THR A 107 19.15 -8.15 -7.40
N LYS A 108 18.23 -9.08 -7.08
CA LYS A 108 18.55 -10.39 -6.49
C LYS A 108 17.36 -11.34 -6.56
N ILE A 109 17.62 -12.65 -6.55
CA ILE A 109 16.60 -13.62 -6.14
C ILE A 109 16.45 -13.55 -4.61
N ILE A 110 15.21 -13.52 -4.12
CA ILE A 110 14.86 -13.47 -2.68
C ILE A 110 14.67 -14.89 -2.15
N SER A 111 13.94 -15.72 -2.89
CA SER A 111 13.61 -17.10 -2.54
C SER A 111 13.40 -17.93 -3.80
N VAL A 112 13.70 -19.21 -3.72
CA VAL A 112 13.27 -20.25 -4.67
C VAL A 112 12.39 -21.25 -3.92
N ALA A 113 11.33 -21.73 -4.56
CA ALA A 113 10.50 -22.81 -4.05
C ALA A 113 11.26 -24.15 -4.01
N SER A 114 10.82 -25.08 -3.15
CA SER A 114 11.51 -26.36 -2.92
C SER A 114 11.55 -27.29 -4.14
N ASP A 115 10.74 -27.04 -5.17
CA ASP A 115 10.76 -27.78 -6.44
C ASP A 115 11.67 -27.16 -7.51
N GLY A 116 12.25 -25.98 -7.23
CA GLY A 116 13.08 -25.22 -8.16
C GLY A 116 12.34 -24.51 -9.30
N LYS A 117 11.01 -24.65 -9.41
CA LYS A 117 10.22 -24.19 -10.57
C LYS A 117 9.56 -22.83 -10.38
N SER A 118 9.51 -22.29 -9.17
CA SER A 118 9.08 -20.90 -8.95
C SER A 118 10.08 -20.18 -8.04
N LEU A 119 10.19 -18.87 -8.25
CA LEU A 119 11.06 -18.00 -7.47
C LEU A 119 10.45 -16.60 -7.29
N LEU A 120 10.86 -15.90 -6.23
CA LEU A 120 10.60 -14.48 -6.02
C LEU A 120 11.91 -13.71 -6.24
N ALA A 121 11.88 -12.67 -7.06
CA ALA A 121 13.04 -11.85 -7.38
C ALA A 121 12.78 -10.37 -7.09
N LYS A 122 13.72 -9.71 -6.41
CA LYS A 122 13.73 -8.25 -6.29
C LYS A 122 14.23 -7.67 -7.60
N LEU A 123 13.39 -6.89 -8.25
CA LEU A 123 13.71 -6.14 -9.45
C LEU A 123 14.08 -4.69 -9.10
N SER A 124 14.47 -3.95 -10.12
CA SER A 124 14.79 -2.53 -10.11
C SER A 124 14.25 -1.95 -11.42
N ILE A 125 13.39 -0.93 -11.34
CA ILE A 125 12.77 -0.29 -12.51
C ILE A 125 13.33 1.13 -12.66
N ALA A 126 13.83 1.44 -13.86
CA ALA A 126 14.25 2.78 -14.27
C ALA A 126 13.36 3.27 -15.42
N TRP A 127 12.88 4.50 -15.29
CA TRP A 127 12.03 5.17 -16.27
C TRP A 127 12.87 6.00 -17.27
N PRO A 128 12.36 6.27 -18.49
CA PRO A 128 13.09 7.01 -19.51
C PRO A 128 13.60 8.37 -19.00
N GLY A 129 14.90 8.63 -19.20
CA GLY A 129 15.54 9.87 -18.75
C GLY A 129 15.87 9.94 -17.25
N ASN A 130 15.53 8.92 -16.44
CA ASN A 130 15.92 8.86 -15.03
C ASN A 130 17.00 7.80 -14.79
N ALA A 131 18.23 8.25 -14.48
CA ALA A 131 19.36 7.38 -14.21
C ALA A 131 19.34 6.73 -12.81
N SER A 132 18.41 7.12 -11.93
CA SER A 132 18.19 6.45 -10.64
C SER A 132 17.01 5.48 -10.73
N PRO A 133 17.13 4.23 -10.24
CA PRO A 133 16.00 3.33 -10.18
C PRO A 133 14.96 3.90 -9.21
N VAL A 134 13.73 4.05 -9.71
CA VAL A 134 12.63 4.70 -8.98
C VAL A 134 11.98 3.72 -8.01
N GLU A 135 11.99 2.44 -8.38
CA GLU A 135 11.17 1.38 -7.79
C GLU A 135 12.01 0.10 -7.68
N ALA A 136 11.83 -0.65 -6.59
CA ALA A 136 12.53 -1.92 -6.37
C ALA A 136 11.58 -3.05 -5.94
N PRO A 137 10.62 -3.46 -6.80
CA PRO A 137 9.54 -4.39 -6.46
C PRO A 137 9.98 -5.86 -6.38
N GLU A 138 9.10 -6.77 -5.97
CA GLU A 138 9.39 -8.20 -5.76
C GLU A 138 8.49 -9.11 -6.61
N MET A 139 8.96 -9.49 -7.81
CA MET A 139 8.20 -10.21 -8.83
C MET A 139 8.35 -11.73 -8.72
N GLN A 140 7.27 -12.49 -8.98
CA GLN A 140 7.36 -13.95 -9.15
C GLN A 140 7.62 -14.36 -10.59
N PHE A 141 8.45 -15.39 -10.72
CA PHE A 141 8.70 -16.08 -11.98
C PHE A 141 8.45 -17.58 -11.84
N VAL A 142 7.98 -18.20 -12.91
CA VAL A 142 7.70 -19.64 -13.01
C VAL A 142 8.43 -20.25 -14.21
N LEU A 143 8.92 -21.48 -14.04
CA LEU A 143 9.53 -22.30 -15.06
C LEU A 143 8.46 -23.15 -15.74
N GLY A 144 8.19 -22.85 -17.01
CA GLY A 144 7.26 -23.63 -17.84
C GLY A 144 7.75 -25.04 -18.11
N THR A 145 6.84 -25.92 -18.52
CA THR A 145 7.16 -27.30 -18.96
C THR A 145 8.02 -27.36 -20.22
N ASP A 146 8.13 -26.24 -20.95
CA ASP A 146 9.02 -26.01 -22.09
C ASP A 146 10.43 -25.51 -21.68
N GLY A 147 10.73 -25.43 -20.38
CA GLY A 147 12.03 -25.01 -19.87
C GLY A 147 12.28 -23.50 -19.87
N LYS A 148 11.28 -22.67 -20.25
CA LYS A 148 11.39 -21.21 -20.20
C LYS A 148 10.90 -20.64 -18.87
N TRP A 149 11.68 -19.73 -18.29
CA TRP A 149 11.20 -18.86 -17.22
C TRP A 149 10.28 -17.77 -17.77
N ARG A 150 9.20 -17.47 -17.04
CA ARG A 150 8.21 -16.45 -17.38
C ARG A 150 7.82 -15.65 -16.15
N PHE A 151 7.38 -14.41 -16.34
CA PHE A 151 6.63 -13.67 -15.34
C PHE A 151 5.38 -14.48 -14.96
N TRP A 152 5.21 -14.75 -13.66
CA TRP A 152 4.00 -15.38 -13.13
C TRP A 152 3.06 -14.36 -12.46
N GLY A 153 3.61 -13.19 -12.13
CA GLY A 153 2.91 -12.08 -11.51
C GLY A 153 2.72 -12.27 -10.01
N ASP A 154 2.27 -11.21 -9.37
CA ASP A 154 1.82 -11.19 -8.00
C ASP A 154 0.48 -11.95 -7.82
N ARG A 155 0.55 -13.28 -7.67
CA ARG A 155 -0.55 -14.26 -7.44
C ARG A 155 -1.54 -13.98 -6.29
N ARG A 156 -1.54 -12.79 -5.68
CA ARG A 156 -2.61 -12.32 -4.79
C ARG A 156 -3.92 -12.19 -5.56
N LEU A 157 -5.05 -12.39 -4.88
CA LEU A 157 -6.40 -12.19 -5.46
C LEU A 157 -6.88 -10.72 -5.35
N GLY A 158 -5.96 -9.82 -5.06
CA GLY A 158 -6.21 -8.42 -4.74
C GLY A 158 -4.93 -7.74 -4.27
N TYR A 159 -4.66 -6.55 -4.79
CA TYR A 159 -3.44 -5.83 -4.51
C TYR A 159 -3.40 -5.41 -3.04
N VAL A 160 -2.22 -5.52 -2.40
CA VAL A 160 -2.03 -5.08 -1.02
C VAL A 160 -0.73 -4.28 -0.86
N GLU A 161 -0.85 -3.03 -0.42
CA GLU A 161 0.28 -2.16 -0.08
C GLU A 161 0.52 -2.08 1.44
N PRO A 162 1.75 -2.34 1.92
CA PRO A 162 2.12 -2.17 3.31
C PRO A 162 2.65 -0.76 3.58
N HIS A 163 1.88 0.07 4.28
CA HIS A 163 2.33 1.39 4.70
C HIS A 163 2.85 1.37 6.15
N SER A 164 4.05 1.92 6.33
CA SER A 164 4.55 2.32 7.65
C SER A 164 4.09 3.74 7.92
N ILE A 165 3.39 3.97 9.04
CA ILE A 165 2.75 5.26 9.32
C ILE A 165 3.26 5.79 10.66
N ASN A 166 3.93 6.94 10.62
CA ASN A 166 4.14 7.76 11.81
C ASN A 166 3.13 8.91 11.81
N GLN A 167 2.29 8.95 12.83
CA GLN A 167 1.29 10.00 13.00
C GLN A 167 1.70 10.95 14.11
N ARG A 168 1.36 12.23 13.96
CA ARG A 168 1.24 13.16 15.08
C ARG A 168 -0.17 13.74 15.14
N GLN A 169 -0.72 13.86 16.35
CA GLN A 169 -2.02 14.47 16.60
C GLN A 169 -1.87 15.66 17.55
N ARG A 170 -2.65 16.72 17.32
CA ARG A 170 -2.81 17.82 18.28
C ARG A 170 -4.29 18.13 18.47
N ALA A 171 -4.78 17.95 19.70
CA ALA A 171 -6.13 18.29 20.09
C ALA A 171 -6.30 19.81 20.27
N THR A 172 -7.53 20.33 20.16
CA THR A 172 -7.85 21.77 20.17
C THR A 172 -7.26 22.55 21.35
N ALA A 173 -7.21 21.93 22.54
CA ALA A 173 -6.69 22.53 23.76
C ALA A 173 -5.19 22.28 24.02
N SER A 174 -4.50 21.50 23.17
CA SER A 174 -3.08 21.18 23.33
C SER A 174 -2.20 22.09 22.48
N SER A 175 -1.14 22.64 23.09
CA SER A 175 -0.03 23.24 22.34
C SER A 175 0.90 22.17 21.73
N ALA A 176 1.07 21.06 22.43
CA ALA A 176 1.97 19.96 22.10
C ALA A 176 1.37 18.97 21.09
N TRP A 177 2.26 18.27 20.37
CA TRP A 177 1.94 17.13 19.51
C TRP A 177 2.09 15.82 20.29
N ASN A 178 1.07 14.98 20.25
CA ASN A 178 1.16 13.57 20.62
C ASN A 178 1.63 12.77 19.40
N TYR A 179 2.42 11.72 19.60
CA TYR A 179 2.98 10.89 18.53
C TYR A 179 2.51 9.43 18.66
N SER A 180 2.19 8.82 17.53
CA SER A 180 1.70 7.44 17.43
C SER A 180 2.26 6.74 16.19
N ARG A 181 2.21 5.41 16.22
CA ARG A 181 2.82 4.53 15.22
C ARG A 181 1.81 3.49 14.77
N TRP A 182 1.72 3.29 13.46
CA TRP A 182 0.77 2.36 12.86
C TRP A 182 1.39 1.62 11.67
N MET A 183 0.87 0.44 11.41
CA MET A 183 1.00 -0.23 10.12
C MET A 183 -0.36 -0.27 9.44
N GLU A 184 -0.38 -0.25 8.12
CA GLU A 184 -1.58 -0.48 7.33
C GLU A 184 -1.25 -1.49 6.24
N PHE A 185 -2.08 -2.52 6.08
CA PHE A 185 -2.10 -3.35 4.88
C PHE A 185 -3.27 -2.89 4.03
N SER A 186 -3.04 -1.88 3.20
CA SER A 186 -4.05 -1.29 2.32
C SER A 186 -4.38 -2.28 1.22
N ILE A 187 -5.58 -2.84 1.23
CA ILE A 187 -6.08 -3.76 0.20
C ILE A 187 -6.87 -2.92 -0.81
N ASP A 188 -6.57 -3.04 -2.10
CA ASP A 188 -7.26 -2.26 -3.13
C ASP A 188 -8.73 -2.73 -3.28
N SER A 189 -9.62 -1.75 -3.43
CA SER A 189 -10.99 -1.90 -3.93
C SER A 189 -11.13 -2.84 -5.13
N SER A 190 -10.16 -2.83 -6.05
CA SER A 190 -10.08 -3.66 -7.27
C SER A 190 -9.95 -5.16 -7.01
N THR A 191 -9.58 -5.55 -5.78
CA THR A 191 -9.58 -6.94 -5.30
C THR A 191 -10.84 -7.69 -5.74
N ALA A 192 -10.71 -8.95 -6.15
CA ALA A 192 -11.83 -9.73 -6.68
C ALA A 192 -13.01 -9.81 -5.71
N ASP A 193 -14.23 -9.62 -6.22
CA ASP A 193 -15.45 -9.51 -5.42
C ASP A 193 -15.77 -10.77 -4.58
N THR A 194 -15.21 -11.92 -5.00
CA THR A 194 -15.27 -13.20 -4.28
C THR A 194 -14.52 -13.17 -2.95
N VAL A 195 -13.53 -12.28 -2.79
CA VAL A 195 -12.82 -12.02 -1.53
C VAL A 195 -13.69 -11.15 -0.63
N LYS A 196 -14.04 -11.69 0.55
CA LYS A 196 -14.75 -10.96 1.62
C LYS A 196 -13.94 -10.81 2.91
N TYR A 197 -12.90 -11.62 3.13
CA TYR A 197 -11.95 -11.43 4.24
C TYR A 197 -10.50 -11.69 3.80
N VAL A 198 -9.55 -11.00 4.43
CA VAL A 198 -8.11 -11.12 4.17
C VAL A 198 -7.35 -11.19 5.50
N ARG A 199 -6.58 -12.25 5.73
CA ARG A 199 -5.75 -12.44 6.93
C ARG A 199 -4.31 -12.03 6.65
N PHE A 200 -3.68 -11.31 7.59
CA PHE A 200 -2.23 -11.07 7.61
C PHE A 200 -1.59 -11.75 8.82
N SER A 201 -0.44 -12.40 8.61
CA SER A 201 0.26 -13.19 9.64
C SER A 201 1.77 -13.19 9.42
N GLY A 202 2.54 -12.68 10.40
CA GLY A 202 4.00 -12.48 10.29
C GLY A 202 4.59 -11.84 11.56
N PRO A 203 5.86 -11.40 11.54
CA PRO A 203 6.54 -10.81 12.70
C PRO A 203 5.75 -9.64 13.32
N GLY A 204 5.60 -9.63 14.63
CA GLY A 204 4.89 -8.58 15.37
C GLY A 204 3.36 -8.65 15.31
N LEU A 205 2.75 -9.39 14.38
CA LEU A 205 1.31 -9.63 14.41
C LEU A 205 0.95 -10.66 15.49
N PRO A 206 -0.29 -10.65 16.03
CA PRO A 206 -0.70 -11.52 17.12
C PRO A 206 -0.49 -13.02 16.86
N ALA A 207 -0.41 -13.79 17.95
CA ALA A 207 -0.44 -15.25 17.92
C ALA A 207 -1.79 -15.79 17.39
N ALA A 208 -1.97 -17.11 17.39
CA ALA A 208 -3.25 -17.73 17.07
C ALA A 208 -4.38 -17.23 18.00
N ARG A 209 -5.49 -16.82 17.41
CA ARG A 209 -6.72 -16.39 18.10
C ARG A 209 -7.93 -17.05 17.43
N SER A 210 -8.95 -17.38 18.21
CA SER A 210 -10.19 -17.94 17.68
C SER A 210 -11.04 -16.83 17.05
N PHE A 211 -11.31 -16.91 15.75
CA PHE A 211 -12.24 -16.04 15.04
C PHE A 211 -13.53 -16.80 14.73
N SER A 212 -14.67 -16.10 14.79
CA SER A 212 -15.97 -16.66 14.40
C SER A 212 -15.88 -17.18 12.96
N ARG A 213 -16.37 -18.40 12.72
CA ARG A 213 -16.43 -19.09 11.42
C ARG A 213 -15.10 -19.37 10.68
N LEU A 214 -14.01 -18.65 10.97
CA LEU A 214 -12.67 -18.87 10.41
C LEU A 214 -11.81 -19.84 11.24
N GLY A 215 -12.18 -20.12 12.50
CA GLY A 215 -11.46 -21.07 13.36
C GLY A 215 -10.26 -20.46 14.08
N SER A 216 -9.17 -21.21 14.23
CA SER A 216 -7.91 -20.70 14.79
C SER A 216 -7.13 -19.93 13.73
N VAL A 217 -6.83 -18.66 14.00
CA VAL A 217 -6.24 -17.74 13.01
C VAL A 217 -5.10 -16.96 13.65
N GLN A 218 -3.88 -17.11 13.13
CA GLN A 218 -2.74 -16.28 13.52
C GLN A 218 -2.84 -14.89 12.90
N GLY A 219 -2.47 -13.87 13.68
CA GLY A 219 -2.33 -12.49 13.23
C GLY A 219 -3.62 -11.68 13.31
N ILE A 220 -3.93 -10.99 12.21
CA ILE A 220 -5.09 -10.08 12.09
C ILE A 220 -5.90 -10.42 10.84
N VAL A 221 -7.16 -9.99 10.82
CA VAL A 221 -8.07 -10.15 9.68
C VAL A 221 -8.66 -8.79 9.32
N TYR A 222 -8.80 -8.55 8.02
CA TYR A 222 -9.62 -7.48 7.44
C TYR A 222 -10.87 -8.09 6.82
N GLY A 223 -12.00 -7.40 6.91
CA GLY A 223 -13.25 -7.73 6.22
C GLY A 223 -13.59 -6.67 5.18
N ARG A 224 -14.23 -7.07 4.08
CA ARG A 224 -14.74 -6.15 3.07
C ARG A 224 -16.03 -5.47 3.58
N THR A 225 -16.13 -4.14 3.45
CA THR A 225 -17.34 -3.38 3.77
C THR A 225 -18.37 -3.46 2.65
N ALA A 226 -19.54 -2.81 2.84
CA ALA A 226 -20.54 -2.65 1.78
C ALA A 226 -20.02 -1.79 0.60
N ASP A 227 -19.14 -0.83 0.87
CA ASP A 227 -18.58 0.11 -0.10
C ASP A 227 -17.37 -0.43 -0.89
N GLY A 228 -16.99 -1.69 -0.65
CA GLY A 228 -15.89 -2.37 -1.33
C GLY A 228 -14.52 -2.27 -0.63
N ASP A 229 -14.36 -1.29 0.26
CA ASP A 229 -13.22 -1.10 1.17
C ASP A 229 -12.89 -2.34 2.02
N PHE A 230 -11.66 -2.42 2.53
CA PHE A 230 -11.28 -3.38 3.58
C PHE A 230 -10.91 -2.68 4.88
N ARG A 231 -11.47 -3.16 6.00
CA ARG A 231 -11.24 -2.65 7.36
C ARG A 231 -10.87 -3.79 8.30
N LEU A 232 -10.12 -3.48 9.38
CA LEU A 232 -9.81 -4.48 10.41
C LEU A 232 -11.10 -5.04 11.03
N VAL A 233 -11.12 -6.32 11.38
CA VAL A 233 -12.23 -6.93 12.11
C VAL A 233 -11.80 -7.45 13.48
N ASP A 234 -12.75 -7.55 14.41
CA ASP A 234 -12.57 -8.25 15.67
C ASP A 234 -12.68 -9.79 15.52
N THR A 235 -12.58 -10.52 16.62
CA THR A 235 -12.74 -11.98 16.65
C THR A 235 -14.18 -12.45 16.41
N SER A 236 -15.18 -11.56 16.44
CA SER A 236 -16.56 -11.89 16.01
C SER A 236 -16.75 -11.76 14.49
N LEU A 237 -15.79 -11.15 13.79
CA LEU A 237 -15.85 -10.65 12.41
C LEU A 237 -16.72 -9.39 12.22
N ALA A 238 -16.93 -8.61 13.28
CA ALA A 238 -17.47 -7.25 13.17
C ALA A 238 -16.38 -6.29 12.67
N SER A 239 -16.76 -5.38 11.77
CA SER A 239 -15.85 -4.34 11.27
C SER A 239 -15.50 -3.33 12.35
N LEU A 240 -14.24 -2.92 12.37
CA LEU A 240 -13.74 -1.76 13.10
C LEU A 240 -13.66 -0.57 12.15
N ASP A 241 -13.77 0.65 12.68
CA ASP A 241 -13.74 1.90 11.89
C ASP A 241 -12.30 2.31 11.46
N THR A 242 -11.44 1.35 11.14
CA THR A 242 -10.03 1.60 10.82
C THR A 242 -9.41 0.50 9.94
N SER A 243 -8.51 0.92 9.03
CA SER A 243 -7.56 0.06 8.31
C SER A 243 -6.17 0.03 8.96
N TRP A 244 -5.93 0.89 9.96
CA TRP A 244 -4.63 1.09 10.62
C TRP A 244 -4.51 0.22 11.88
N ILE A 245 -3.40 -0.50 11.95
CA ILE A 245 -3.01 -1.40 13.02
C ILE A 245 -2.07 -0.63 13.97
N PRO A 246 -2.49 -0.34 15.21
CA PRO A 246 -1.67 0.38 16.19
C PRO A 246 -0.49 -0.45 16.69
N ASP A 247 0.58 0.23 17.08
CA ASP A 247 1.63 -0.31 17.93
C ASP A 247 1.04 -0.92 19.22
N CYS A 248 1.42 -2.17 19.57
CA CYS A 248 0.97 -2.83 20.81
C CYS A 248 1.37 -2.11 22.10
N ALA A 249 2.32 -1.16 22.06
CA ALA A 249 2.56 -0.23 23.17
C ALA A 249 1.41 0.79 23.40
N THR A 250 0.39 0.84 22.54
CA THR A 250 -0.74 1.78 22.62
C THR A 250 -1.92 1.15 23.39
N PRO A 251 -2.24 1.58 24.62
CA PRO A 251 -3.09 0.82 25.54
C PRO A 251 -4.59 0.73 25.19
N TYR A 252 -5.05 1.42 24.13
CA TYR A 252 -6.49 1.56 23.82
C TYR A 252 -7.08 0.52 22.86
N TYR A 253 -6.26 -0.27 22.16
CA TYR A 253 -6.70 -1.03 20.98
C TYR A 253 -6.75 -2.56 21.16
N GLY A 254 -6.59 -3.04 22.40
CA GLY A 254 -6.71 -4.45 22.75
C GLY A 254 -5.75 -5.34 21.96
N LEU A 255 -6.25 -6.48 21.46
CA LEU A 255 -5.44 -7.50 20.78
C LEU A 255 -5.28 -7.28 19.25
N ASN A 256 -5.85 -6.20 18.69
CA ASN A 256 -5.73 -5.88 17.27
C ASN A 256 -4.61 -4.85 17.03
N CYS A 257 -3.41 -5.20 17.49
CA CYS A 257 -2.21 -4.38 17.43
C CYS A 257 -1.05 -5.10 16.72
N VAL A 258 0.07 -4.41 16.55
CA VAL A 258 1.32 -4.96 16.01
C VAL A 258 2.51 -4.58 16.89
N ASP A 259 3.34 -5.54 17.28
CA ASP A 259 4.60 -5.29 17.98
C ASP A 259 5.68 -4.86 16.98
N LEU A 260 5.81 -3.55 16.85
CA LEU A 260 6.78 -2.89 15.97
C LEU A 260 8.24 -3.16 16.34
N THR A 261 8.55 -3.70 17.53
CA THR A 261 9.93 -3.99 17.95
C THR A 261 10.50 -5.25 17.28
N THR A 262 9.62 -6.20 16.91
CA THR A 262 10.00 -7.43 16.19
C THR A 262 9.97 -7.27 14.67
N MET A 263 9.36 -6.21 14.17
CA MET A 263 9.30 -5.87 12.74
C MET A 263 10.65 -5.36 12.21
N LYS A 264 10.96 -5.71 10.96
CA LYS A 264 12.17 -5.27 10.22
C LYS A 264 11.79 -5.03 8.77
N SER A 265 12.55 -4.22 8.03
CA SER A 265 12.37 -4.06 6.56
C SER A 265 12.65 -5.34 5.76
N SER A 266 13.12 -6.41 6.41
CA SER A 266 13.22 -7.77 5.89
C SER A 266 12.09 -8.71 6.34
N SER A 267 11.13 -8.24 7.14
CA SER A 267 9.98 -9.06 7.56
C SER A 267 9.08 -9.40 6.38
N ARG A 268 8.50 -10.61 6.41
CA ARG A 268 7.52 -11.12 5.45
C ARG A 268 6.21 -11.44 6.15
N TYR A 269 5.08 -11.21 5.48
CA TYR A 269 3.74 -11.37 6.03
C TYR A 269 2.89 -12.26 5.13
N ASN A 270 2.45 -13.40 5.64
CA ASN A 270 1.54 -14.29 4.92
C ASN A 270 0.16 -13.65 4.84
N VAL A 271 -0.29 -13.36 3.62
CA VAL A 271 -1.65 -12.96 3.27
C VAL A 271 -2.46 -14.19 2.91
N VAL A 272 -3.71 -14.28 3.38
CA VAL A 272 -4.64 -15.35 2.99
C VAL A 272 -6.02 -14.77 2.71
N PHE A 273 -6.55 -15.04 1.51
CA PHE A 273 -7.86 -14.57 1.07
C PHE A 273 -8.94 -15.61 1.41
N TYR A 274 -10.11 -15.13 1.81
CA TYR A 274 -11.28 -15.95 2.15
C TYR A 274 -12.56 -15.41 1.50
N ASN A 275 -13.44 -16.32 1.10
CA ASN A 275 -14.73 -15.97 0.50
C ASN A 275 -15.85 -15.76 1.54
N ALA A 276 -17.04 -15.38 1.06
CA ALA A 276 -18.24 -15.20 1.89
C ALA A 276 -18.65 -16.45 2.70
N SER A 277 -18.22 -17.63 2.28
CA SER A 277 -18.45 -18.92 2.96
C SER A 277 -17.30 -19.30 3.90
N TYR A 278 -16.42 -18.36 4.26
CA TYR A 278 -15.30 -18.52 5.19
C TYR A 278 -14.24 -19.54 4.74
N ARG A 279 -14.25 -19.94 3.47
CA ARG A 279 -13.25 -20.85 2.89
C ARG A 279 -12.11 -20.05 2.29
N ARG A 280 -10.87 -20.53 2.47
CA ARG A 280 -9.70 -20.01 1.76
C ARG A 280 -9.93 -20.08 0.25
N ILE A 281 -9.57 -19.01 -0.45
CA ILE A 281 -9.51 -18.95 -1.91
C ILE A 281 -8.12 -18.51 -2.35
N GLY A 282 -7.68 -19.01 -3.50
CA GLY A 282 -6.31 -18.82 -3.98
C GLY A 282 -5.25 -19.49 -3.11
N GLU A 283 -4.00 -19.21 -3.46
CA GLU A 283 -2.85 -19.59 -2.65
C GLU A 283 -2.60 -18.59 -1.50
N VAL A 284 -1.86 -19.07 -0.50
CA VAL A 284 -1.25 -18.16 0.49
C VAL A 284 -0.19 -17.32 -0.22
N THR A 285 -0.02 -16.05 0.15
CA THR A 285 0.96 -15.13 -0.44
C THR A 285 1.85 -14.50 0.64
N THR A 286 3.11 -14.07 0.37
CA THR A 286 3.90 -13.30 1.36
C THR A 286 4.46 -11.98 0.86
N MET A 287 3.87 -10.88 1.33
CA MET A 287 4.36 -9.53 1.06
C MET A 287 5.53 -9.15 1.99
N GLY A 288 6.42 -8.26 1.51
CA GLY A 288 7.38 -7.54 2.34
C GLY A 288 6.76 -6.36 3.09
N ILE A 289 7.60 -5.56 3.73
CA ILE A 289 7.31 -4.18 4.13
C ILE A 289 8.50 -3.29 3.75
N PRO A 290 8.30 -2.07 3.20
CA PRO A 290 9.41 -1.24 2.75
C PRO A 290 10.17 -0.59 3.91
N SER A 291 9.52 -0.39 5.06
CA SER A 291 10.13 0.14 6.28
C SER A 291 9.40 -0.34 7.54
N VAL A 292 9.75 0.24 8.70
CA VAL A 292 9.02 0.08 9.98
C VAL A 292 8.78 1.50 10.53
N PRO A 293 7.66 1.80 11.21
CA PRO A 293 7.42 3.10 11.83
C PRO A 293 8.51 3.45 12.87
N TYR A 294 9.15 4.61 12.68
CA TYR A 294 10.19 5.13 13.57
C TYR A 294 9.63 5.34 14.98
N ALA A 295 10.48 5.19 16.00
CA ALA A 295 10.09 5.42 17.40
C ALA A 295 9.65 6.89 17.64
N ASN A 296 8.69 7.09 18.54
CA ASN A 296 8.00 8.38 18.72
C ASN A 296 8.94 9.53 19.13
N ASP A 297 9.99 9.23 19.90
CA ASP A 297 11.06 10.14 20.28
C ASP A 297 11.88 10.62 19.06
N VAL A 298 12.33 9.69 18.21
CA VAL A 298 13.02 10.00 16.95
C VAL A 298 12.16 10.90 16.08
N VAL A 299 10.88 10.56 15.93
CA VAL A 299 9.89 11.28 15.12
C VAL A 299 9.63 12.69 15.67
N ALA A 300 9.58 12.86 17.00
CA ALA A 300 9.45 14.16 17.65
C ALA A 300 10.63 15.09 17.33
N THR A 301 11.87 14.58 17.34
CA THR A 301 13.07 15.39 16.96
C THR A 301 13.08 15.82 15.49
N LYS A 302 12.32 15.14 14.62
CA LYS A 302 12.26 15.40 13.17
C LYS A 302 10.95 16.04 12.71
N ASN A 303 10.13 16.54 13.64
CA ASN A 303 8.75 16.94 13.35
C ASN A 303 8.59 18.02 12.26
N THR A 304 9.55 18.95 12.12
CA THR A 304 9.57 19.97 11.04
C THR A 304 10.17 19.46 9.73
N SER A 305 11.04 18.44 9.78
CA SER A 305 11.69 17.85 8.61
C SER A 305 10.84 16.81 7.90
N TRP A 306 9.97 16.11 8.64
CA TRP A 306 9.21 14.97 8.13
C TRP A 306 7.71 15.21 7.95
N PHE A 307 7.10 16.19 8.63
CA PHE A 307 5.64 16.41 8.53
C PHE A 307 5.29 17.77 7.93
N ALA A 308 4.25 17.79 7.09
CA ALA A 308 3.54 19.03 6.77
C ALA A 308 2.77 19.53 8.01
N THR A 309 2.69 20.85 8.20
CA THR A 309 2.10 21.45 9.42
C THR A 309 0.97 22.42 9.06
N PRO A 310 -0.28 22.22 9.54
CA PRO A 310 -1.37 23.18 9.31
C PRO A 310 -0.97 24.59 9.76
N LYS A 311 -1.17 25.58 8.89
CA LYS A 311 -0.70 26.97 9.08
C LYS A 311 -1.84 27.97 9.18
N THR A 312 -2.76 27.99 8.22
CA THR A 312 -3.99 28.80 8.30
C THR A 312 -5.18 28.05 7.73
N PHE A 313 -6.28 28.01 8.47
CA PHE A 313 -7.58 27.57 7.96
C PHE A 313 -8.45 28.80 7.67
N ARG A 314 -9.37 28.70 6.71
CA ARG A 314 -10.32 29.76 6.34
C ARG A 314 -11.71 29.15 6.08
N PRO A 315 -12.80 29.72 6.64
CA PRO A 315 -12.83 30.79 7.66
C PRO A 315 -12.08 30.41 8.94
N ALA A 316 -11.41 31.36 9.58
CA ALA A 316 -10.44 31.05 10.65
C ALA A 316 -11.05 30.84 12.05
N LEU A 317 -12.36 31.06 12.20
CA LEU A 317 -13.11 30.90 13.45
C LEU A 317 -14.42 30.17 13.17
N ARG A 318 -14.86 29.30 14.07
CA ARG A 318 -16.07 28.46 13.91
C ARG A 318 -17.33 29.28 13.70
N GLY A 319 -17.46 30.41 14.41
CA GLY A 319 -18.55 31.38 14.24
C GLY A 319 -18.62 32.02 12.85
N SER A 320 -17.53 31.99 12.07
CA SER A 320 -17.47 32.53 10.70
C SER A 320 -17.75 31.51 9.60
N ILE A 321 -17.96 30.22 9.93
CA ILE A 321 -18.33 29.17 8.96
C ILE A 321 -19.85 29.08 8.85
N VAL A 322 -20.42 29.98 8.04
CA VAL A 322 -21.85 30.01 7.67
C VAL A 322 -22.10 29.33 6.32
N ASN A 323 -23.36 29.10 5.95
CA ASN A 323 -23.73 28.56 4.63
C ASN A 323 -23.05 29.34 3.48
N GLY A 324 -22.50 28.62 2.50
CA GLY A 324 -21.74 29.19 1.37
C GLY A 324 -20.27 29.53 1.67
N SER A 325 -19.80 29.37 2.91
CA SER A 325 -18.41 29.70 3.28
C SER A 325 -17.41 28.75 2.61
N THR A 326 -16.51 29.29 1.79
CA THR A 326 -15.43 28.53 1.14
C THR A 326 -14.39 28.05 2.16
N VAL A 327 -14.29 26.74 2.32
CA VAL A 327 -13.38 26.08 3.26
C VAL A 327 -12.03 25.85 2.60
N SER A 328 -10.95 26.33 3.21
CA SER A 328 -9.59 26.16 2.69
C SER A 328 -8.52 26.09 3.79
N LEU A 329 -7.42 25.41 3.49
CA LEU A 329 -6.28 25.22 4.39
C LEU A 329 -4.98 25.60 3.67
N THR A 330 -4.04 26.21 4.39
CA THR A 330 -2.62 26.32 4.02
C THR A 330 -1.76 25.60 5.06
N TRP A 331 -0.60 25.12 4.64
CA TRP A 331 0.34 24.40 5.49
C TRP A 331 1.80 24.73 5.19
N THR A 332 2.64 24.63 6.21
CA THR A 332 4.10 24.63 6.07
C THR A 332 4.53 23.25 5.58
N LEU A 333 5.28 23.18 4.49
CA LEU A 333 5.86 21.95 3.96
C LEU A 333 6.95 21.38 4.89
N PRO A 334 7.24 20.06 4.84
CA PRO A 334 8.42 19.50 5.50
C PRO A 334 9.71 20.13 4.97
N THR A 335 10.69 20.37 5.85
CA THR A 335 11.99 20.93 5.44
C THR A 335 12.84 19.94 4.64
N SER A 336 12.60 18.63 4.76
CA SER A 336 13.20 17.65 3.85
C SER A 336 12.53 17.70 2.48
N TYR A 337 13.34 17.80 1.42
CA TYR A 337 12.84 17.78 0.04
C TYR A 337 12.41 16.37 -0.41
N THR A 338 12.87 15.31 0.27
CA THR A 338 12.49 13.91 0.01
C THR A 338 11.07 13.56 0.48
N MET A 339 10.39 14.48 1.19
CA MET A 339 9.00 14.33 1.58
C MET A 339 8.09 15.07 0.59
N THR A 340 7.10 14.36 0.06
CA THR A 340 6.14 14.91 -0.92
C THR A 340 4.73 14.86 -0.35
N MET A 341 3.90 15.87 -0.66
CA MET A 341 2.47 15.84 -0.33
C MET A 341 1.82 14.63 -1.00
N GLU A 342 1.09 13.85 -0.21
CA GLU A 342 0.34 12.68 -0.67
C GLU A 342 -1.17 12.95 -0.59
N ASN A 343 -1.64 13.43 0.56
CA ASN A 343 -3.05 13.72 0.81
C ASN A 343 -3.21 14.95 1.71
N ALA A 344 -4.32 15.66 1.57
CA ALA A 344 -4.79 16.68 2.51
C ALA A 344 -6.31 16.61 2.61
N GLY A 345 -6.88 17.01 3.74
CA GLY A 345 -8.33 17.03 3.87
C GLY A 345 -8.86 17.66 5.14
N VAL A 346 -10.19 17.79 5.16
CA VAL A 346 -10.95 18.56 6.14
C VAL A 346 -12.23 17.82 6.49
N TYR A 347 -12.45 17.63 7.79
CA TYR A 347 -13.70 17.18 8.38
C TYR A 347 -14.31 18.31 9.20
N LEU A 348 -15.56 18.65 8.92
CA LEU A 348 -16.39 19.58 9.69
C LEU A 348 -17.76 18.92 9.88
N ARG A 349 -18.32 18.96 11.09
CA ARG A 349 -19.68 18.48 11.35
C ARG A 349 -20.46 19.35 12.33
N ASN A 350 -21.77 19.29 12.25
CA ASN A 350 -22.69 19.54 13.36
C ASN A 350 -23.69 18.37 13.46
N SER A 351 -24.86 18.58 14.08
CA SER A 351 -25.90 17.55 14.24
C SER A 351 -26.70 17.21 12.98
N ALA A 352 -26.60 18.01 11.90
CA ALA A 352 -27.42 17.88 10.70
C ALA A 352 -26.62 17.94 9.38
N THR A 353 -25.33 18.26 9.43
CA THR A 353 -24.48 18.39 8.24
C THR A 353 -23.07 17.93 8.56
N THR A 354 -22.48 17.16 7.64
CA THR A 354 -21.07 16.76 7.66
C THR A 354 -20.43 17.11 6.32
N MET A 355 -19.28 17.78 6.36
CA MET A 355 -18.34 17.92 5.25
C MET A 355 -17.14 17.04 5.57
N ASN A 356 -16.81 16.11 4.68
CA ASN A 356 -15.67 15.20 4.82
C ASN A 356 -14.97 15.12 3.46
N VAL A 357 -13.95 15.95 3.24
CA VAL A 357 -13.37 16.17 1.90
C VAL A 357 -11.88 15.87 1.91
N TYR A 358 -11.49 14.95 1.04
CA TYR A 358 -10.11 14.51 0.80
C TYR A 358 -9.64 15.07 -0.55
N LYS A 359 -8.34 15.31 -0.66
CA LYS A 359 -7.64 15.64 -1.91
C LYS A 359 -6.31 14.90 -1.93
N GLY A 360 -5.97 14.29 -3.07
CA GLY A 360 -4.78 13.46 -3.21
C GLY A 360 -3.70 14.09 -4.08
N SER A 361 -2.59 13.38 -4.23
CA SER A 361 -1.71 13.51 -5.40
C SER A 361 -2.19 12.65 -6.58
N TRP A 362 -3.10 11.69 -6.33
CA TRP A 362 -3.54 10.65 -7.27
C TRP A 362 -4.72 11.10 -8.16
N ASP A 363 -5.53 12.05 -7.70
CA ASP A 363 -6.55 12.78 -8.46
C ASP A 363 -5.97 14.06 -9.10
N GLY A 364 -4.67 14.30 -8.95
CA GLY A 364 -4.00 15.54 -9.35
C GLY A 364 -4.37 16.78 -8.53
N ALA A 365 -5.18 16.66 -7.48
CA ALA A 365 -5.69 17.82 -6.73
C ALA A 365 -4.64 18.50 -5.83
N LEU A 366 -3.51 17.83 -5.56
CA LEU A 366 -2.35 18.35 -4.83
C LEU A 366 -1.06 18.10 -5.62
N ALA A 367 -0.33 19.17 -5.91
CA ALA A 367 1.05 19.07 -6.39
C ALA A 367 1.98 18.51 -5.29
N PRO A 368 3.06 17.76 -5.61
CA PRO A 368 3.96 17.15 -4.61
C PRO A 368 4.61 18.11 -3.61
N ARG A 369 4.68 19.41 -3.92
CA ARG A 369 5.12 20.49 -3.01
C ARG A 369 4.08 21.62 -2.91
N GLY A 370 2.79 21.33 -3.12
CA GLY A 370 1.70 22.26 -2.88
C GLY A 370 1.54 22.58 -1.40
N SER A 371 1.29 23.85 -1.07
CA SER A 371 1.20 24.36 0.32
C SER A 371 -0.20 24.84 0.73
N SER A 372 -1.21 24.61 -0.11
CA SER A 372 -2.59 25.03 0.14
C SER A 372 -3.60 24.26 -0.73
N ALA A 373 -4.85 24.19 -0.26
CA ALA A 373 -5.99 23.70 -1.02
C ALA A 373 -7.32 24.31 -0.54
N SER A 374 -8.30 24.37 -1.45
CA SER A 374 -9.72 24.61 -1.16
C SER A 374 -10.48 23.29 -1.21
N PHE A 375 -11.44 23.11 -0.29
CA PHE A 375 -12.19 21.88 -0.04
C PHE A 375 -13.70 22.05 -0.33
N GLY A 376 -14.09 23.13 -1.02
CA GLY A 376 -15.48 23.43 -1.36
C GLY A 376 -16.12 24.43 -0.40
N GLN A 377 -17.45 24.38 -0.26
CA GLN A 377 -18.23 25.30 0.59
C GLN A 377 -18.99 24.55 1.68
N TRP A 378 -19.10 25.15 2.86
CA TRP A 378 -19.98 24.65 3.92
C TRP A 378 -21.45 24.86 3.54
N THR A 379 -22.23 23.78 3.51
CA THR A 379 -23.64 23.78 3.10
C THR A 379 -24.63 23.76 4.28
N GLY A 380 -24.14 23.64 5.51
CA GLY A 380 -24.99 23.62 6.71
C GLY A 380 -25.60 25.00 7.00
N SER A 381 -26.88 25.03 7.34
CA SER A 381 -27.59 26.24 7.81
C SER A 381 -27.10 26.72 9.19
N VAL A 382 -26.57 25.79 9.99
CA VAL A 382 -25.88 26.04 11.26
C VAL A 382 -24.39 25.81 11.06
N ASN A 383 -23.55 26.57 11.77
CA ASN A 383 -22.10 26.39 11.80
C ASN A 383 -21.70 24.95 12.22
N PRO A 384 -20.50 24.46 11.86
CA PRO A 384 -19.97 23.21 12.41
C PRO A 384 -19.72 23.35 13.92
N THR A 385 -19.95 22.29 14.69
CA THR A 385 -19.66 22.23 16.14
C THR A 385 -18.29 21.63 16.43
N SER A 386 -17.74 20.80 15.53
CA SER A 386 -16.42 20.17 15.67
C SER A 386 -15.79 19.92 14.30
N GLY A 387 -14.46 19.88 14.23
CA GLY A 387 -13.73 19.54 13.00
C GLY A 387 -12.27 19.12 13.22
N ASN A 388 -11.67 18.55 12.19
CA ASN A 388 -10.28 18.09 12.15
C ASN A 388 -9.71 18.32 10.75
N VAL A 389 -8.40 18.55 10.66
CA VAL A 389 -7.67 18.62 9.39
C VAL A 389 -6.53 17.60 9.37
N TRP A 390 -6.34 16.93 8.25
CA TRP A 390 -5.23 15.99 8.04
C TRP A 390 -4.35 16.40 6.87
N LEU A 391 -3.06 16.08 7.00
CA LEU A 391 -2.03 16.20 5.97
C LEU A 391 -1.19 14.92 6.02
N SER A 392 -1.12 14.18 4.91
CA SER A 392 -0.18 13.08 4.72
C SER A 392 0.94 13.53 3.77
N VAL A 393 2.18 13.24 4.15
CA VAL A 393 3.33 13.29 3.24
C VAL A 393 4.00 11.93 3.15
N LYS A 394 4.43 11.55 1.95
CA LYS A 394 5.12 10.28 1.69
C LYS A 394 6.61 10.48 1.47
N ALA A 395 7.40 9.54 1.99
CA ALA A 395 8.82 9.38 1.70
C ALA A 395 9.03 8.41 0.52
N SER A 396 10.26 8.33 0.01
CA SER A 396 10.69 7.47 -1.12
C SER A 396 10.76 5.96 -0.80
N ALA A 397 9.86 5.45 0.05
CA ALA A 397 9.79 4.05 0.49
C ALA A 397 8.42 3.68 1.10
N GLY A 398 7.30 4.22 0.57
CA GLY A 398 5.93 3.92 1.05
C GLY A 398 5.59 4.37 2.48
N HIS A 399 6.54 5.00 3.19
CA HIS A 399 6.37 5.49 4.55
C HIS A 399 5.60 6.81 4.57
N ARG A 400 4.53 6.88 5.37
CA ARG A 400 3.65 8.04 5.54
C ARG A 400 3.93 8.78 6.84
N PHE A 401 4.01 10.10 6.77
CA PHE A 401 4.04 11.00 7.92
C PHE A 401 2.75 11.82 7.97
N VAL A 402 1.85 11.45 8.87
CA VAL A 402 0.51 12.02 8.94
C VAL A 402 0.39 13.02 10.09
N THR A 403 0.04 14.26 9.79
CA THR A 403 -0.41 15.22 10.79
C THR A 403 -1.92 15.24 10.81
N SER A 404 -2.52 14.94 11.97
CA SER A 404 -3.91 15.28 12.26
C SER A 404 -3.94 16.42 13.28
N GLN A 405 -4.80 17.41 13.09
CA GLN A 405 -5.02 18.47 14.06
C GLN A 405 -6.51 18.72 14.20
N ASP A 406 -7.03 18.61 15.43
CA ASP A 406 -8.38 19.07 15.73
C ASP A 406 -8.43 20.57 15.49
N TRP A 407 -9.38 20.98 14.66
CA TRP A 407 -9.37 22.33 14.11
C TRP A 407 -9.67 23.35 15.23
N PRO A 408 -8.82 24.37 15.43
CA PRO A 408 -8.92 25.24 16.60
C PRO A 408 -9.93 26.39 16.44
N TYR A 409 -10.76 26.53 17.48
CA TYR A 409 -11.66 27.65 17.83
C TYR A 409 -12.88 27.90 16.94
#